data_AF-A0AAU2JBV3-F1
#
_entry.id   AF-A0AAU2JBV3-F1
#
_cell.length_a   1.000
_cell.length_b   1.000
_cell.length_c   1.000
_cell.angle_alpha   90.00
_cell.angle_beta   90.00
_cell.angle_gamma   90.00
#
_symmetry.space_group_name_H-M   'P 1'
#
loop_
_entity.id
_entity.type
_entity.pdbx_description
1 polymer ?
#
loop_
_entity_poly.entity_id
_entity_poly.type
_entity_poly.pdbx_seq_one_letter_code
_entity_poly.pdbx_strand_id
1 'polypeptide(L)' 'MRHPTRWDPLFRDVMTVADLYRYPTQHFDFHRAQLTLTDGDR' A
#
# COMPACT_ATOMS: atom_id res chain seq x y z
N MET A 1 -6.10 8.09 15.55
CA MET A 1 -6.81 6.94 14.95
C MET A 1 -5.81 5.79 14.93
N ARG A 2 -6.19 4.60 15.40
CA ARG A 2 -5.33 3.41 15.43
C ARG A 2 -5.71 2.51 14.27
N HIS A 3 -4.73 2.05 13.49
CA HIS A 3 -4.98 1.23 12.30
C HIS A 3 -4.30 -0.15 12.44
N PRO A 4 -4.88 -1.19 11.83
CA PRO A 4 -4.29 -2.52 11.88
C PRO A 4 -3.02 -2.58 11.03
N THR A 5 -1.85 -2.63 11.66
CA THR A 5 -0.54 -2.64 10.98
C THR A 5 -0.12 -3.98 10.37
N ARG A 6 -0.96 -5.03 10.49
CA ARG A 6 -0.61 -6.39 10.04
C ARG A 6 -1.21 -6.78 8.69
N TRP A 7 -2.23 -6.06 8.24
CA TRP A 7 -2.95 -6.42 7.00
C TRP A 7 -2.36 -5.74 5.77
N ASP A 8 -1.74 -4.59 5.98
CA ASP A 8 -1.14 -3.81 4.90
C ASP A 8 0.23 -3.26 5.33
N PRO A 9 1.30 -3.47 4.54
CA PRO A 9 2.64 -2.98 4.87
C PRO A 9 2.75 -1.45 5.00
N LEU A 10 1.84 -0.70 4.39
CA LEU A 10 1.85 0.77 4.36
C LEU A 10 1.07 1.39 5.54
N PHE A 11 0.29 0.59 6.28
CA PHE A 11 -0.35 1.05 7.50
C PHE A 11 0.63 1.16 8.67
N ARG A 12 0.58 2.31 9.35
CA ARG A 12 1.30 2.59 10.61
C ARG A 12 0.34 2.51 11.80
N ASP A 13 0.80 2.62 13.04
CA ASP A 13 -0.15 2.67 14.17
C ASP A 13 -0.89 4.02 14.22
N VAL A 14 -0.24 5.08 13.71
CA VAL A 14 -0.78 6.44 13.62
C VAL A 14 -0.47 7.04 12.24
N MET A 15 -1.45 7.72 11.66
CA MET A 15 -1.38 8.39 10.36
C MET A 15 -2.14 9.71 10.45
N THR A 16 -1.62 10.73 9.79
CA THR A 16 -2.32 12.00 9.63
C THR A 16 -3.40 11.89 8.56
N VAL A 17 -4.32 12.86 8.50
CA VAL A 17 -5.30 12.96 7.40
C VAL A 17 -4.59 13.02 6.05
N ALA A 18 -3.47 13.74 5.95
CA ALA A 18 -2.69 13.81 4.72
C ALA A 18 -2.07 12.45 4.33
N ASP A 19 -1.64 11.64 5.31
CA ASP A 19 -1.17 10.27 5.04
C ASP A 19 -2.29 9.38 4.52
N LEU A 20 -3.49 9.50 5.10
CA LEU A 20 -4.67 8.74 4.67
C LEU A 20 -5.09 9.08 3.23
N TYR A 21 -5.00 10.34 2.82
CA TYR A 21 -5.29 10.72 1.43
C TYR A 21 -4.22 10.28 0.43
N ARG A 22 -2.97 10.09 0.85
CA ARG A 22 -1.89 9.57 -0.01
C ARG A 22 -1.89 8.05 -0.12
N TYR A 23 -2.37 7.36 0.91
CA TYR A 23 -2.35 5.91 1.02
C TYR A 23 -2.92 5.17 -0.21
N PRO A 24 -4.09 5.53 -0.80
CA PRO A 24 -4.66 4.76 -1.90
C PRO A 24 -3.75 4.67 -3.12
N THR A 25 -3.05 5.74 -3.48
CA THR A 25 -2.11 5.74 -4.61
C THR A 25 -0.89 4.87 -4.30
N GLN A 26 -0.34 4.97 -3.08
CA GLN A 26 0.81 4.16 -2.67
C GLN A 26 0.46 2.66 -2.66
N HIS A 27 -0.71 2.32 -2.14
CA HIS A 27 -1.22 0.95 -2.09
C HIS A 27 -1.51 0.40 -3.49
N PHE A 28 -2.05 1.22 -4.39
CA PHE A 28 -2.21 0.85 -5.80
C PHE A 28 -0.86 0.54 -6.46
N ASP A 29 0.12 1.42 -6.33
CA ASP A 29 1.45 1.23 -6.94
C ASP A 29 2.14 -0.01 -6.39
N PHE A 30 1.99 -0.30 -5.09
CA PHE A 30 2.48 -1.52 -4.46
C PHE A 30 1.90 -2.77 -5.12
N HIS A 31 0.57 -2.86 -5.23
CA HIS A 31 -0.07 -4.01 -5.86
C HIS A 31 0.17 -4.08 -7.37
N ARG A 32 0.30 -2.94 -8.06
CA ARG A 32 0.69 -2.90 -9.46
C ARG A 32 2.04 -3.59 -9.64
N ALA A 33 3.02 -3.30 -8.78
CA ALA A 33 4.33 -3.94 -8.86
C ALA A 33 4.26 -5.47 -8.61
N GLN A 34 3.39 -5.93 -7.70
CA GLN A 34 3.22 -7.36 -7.42
C GLN A 34 2.53 -8.13 -8.55
N LEU A 35 1.55 -7.49 -9.20
CA LEU A 35 0.66 -8.14 -10.17
C LEU A 35 1.07 -7.89 -11.62
N THR A 36 2.06 -7.03 -11.86
CA THR A 36 2.63 -6.84 -13.20
C THR A 36 3.54 -8.01 -13.51
N LEU A 37 3.09 -8.89 -14.40
CA LEU A 37 3.90 -9.97 -14.93
C LEU A 37 4.98 -9.37 -15.84
N THR A 38 6.23 -9.72 -15.60
CA THR A 38 7.33 -9.38 -16.51
C THR A 38 7.52 -10.50 -17.53
N ASP A 39 8.09 -10.20 -18.69
CA ASP A 39 8.26 -11.18 -19.79
C ASP A 39 9.03 -12.47 -19.39
N GLY A 40 9.76 -12.45 -18.28
CA GLY A 40 10.45 -13.61 -17.72
C GLY A 40 9.62 -14.51 -16.79
N ASP A 41 8.36 -14.15 -16.53
CA ASP A 41 7.41 -14.91 -15.69
C ASP A 41 6.42 -15.75 -16.53
N ARG A 42 6.65 -15.85 -17.85
CA ARG A 42 5.84 -16.67 -18.78
C ARG A 42 6.47 -18.04 -19.03
#